data_AF-A0A0F9YRP0-F1
#
_entry.id   AF-A0A0F9YRP0-F1
#
_cell.length_a   1.000
_cell.length_b   1.000
_cell.length_c   1.000
_cell.angle_alpha   90.00
_cell.angle_beta   90.00
_cell.angle_gamma   90.00
#
_symmetry.space_group_name_H-M   'P 1'
#
loop_
_entity.id
_entity.type
_entity.pdbx_description
1 polymer ?
#
loop_
_entity_poly.entity_id
_entity_poly.type
_entity_poly.pdbx_seq_one_letter_code
_entity_poly.pdbx_strand_id
1 'polypeptide(L)'
;MPPEPAFLLHRRPYRETSALVDLLTLNHGRVRAVAHGGQRPGSKSRQRLQPFTPLFVTWQGSRELKRLTLMESRGQTALLAGEGLLCGLYANEIATRLLPLELPSPDMFAFYTALLEALPMPSERALALRRYEWALLETLEATPQFTTPDGGVLDPQLRYRFDASTRAFIAAERGLDGRTLRYIEQGDWQHEGLGNALKAVMRAALAPHLGSTVLRSRELMLDLARRRHRP
;
A
#
# COMPACT_ATOMS: atom_id res chain seq x y z
N MET A 1 -18.29 -15.54 13.24
CA MET A 1 -18.06 -15.23 11.81
C MET A 1 -17.34 -16.40 11.15
N PRO A 2 -17.55 -16.67 9.85
CA PRO A 2 -16.75 -17.64 9.10
C PRO A 2 -15.27 -17.19 9.01
N PRO A 3 -14.34 -18.11 8.71
CA PRO A 3 -12.94 -17.77 8.44
C PRO A 3 -12.81 -16.79 7.28
N GLU A 4 -12.06 -15.73 7.51
CA GLU A 4 -11.90 -14.60 6.60
C GLU A 4 -10.49 -14.60 5.98
N PRO A 5 -10.34 -14.48 4.65
CA PRO A 5 -9.04 -14.28 4.01
C PRO A 5 -8.39 -12.98 4.48
N ALA A 6 -7.10 -13.06 4.84
CA ALA A 6 -6.37 -11.94 5.38
C ALA A 6 -4.88 -11.96 5.03
N PHE A 7 -4.24 -10.80 5.10
CA PHE A 7 -2.79 -10.64 5.13
C PHE A 7 -2.37 -9.84 6.36
N LEU A 8 -1.22 -10.20 6.92
CA LEU A 8 -0.60 -9.43 8.00
C LEU A 8 0.09 -8.19 7.42
N LEU A 9 -0.42 -7.00 7.77
CA LEU A 9 0.22 -5.73 7.43
C LEU A 9 1.33 -5.39 8.43
N HIS A 10 0.99 -5.42 9.72
CA HIS A 10 1.91 -5.00 10.77
C HIS A 10 1.70 -5.79 12.06
N ARG A 11 2.78 -6.00 12.81
CA ARG A 11 2.79 -6.69 14.10
C ARG A 11 3.69 -5.96 15.07
N ARG A 12 3.19 -5.69 16.27
CA ARG A 12 3.99 -5.14 17.39
C ARG A 12 3.72 -5.84 18.72
N PRO A 13 4.68 -5.85 19.65
CA PRO A 13 4.46 -6.37 21.00
C PRO A 13 3.27 -5.70 21.70
N TYR A 14 2.48 -6.50 22.43
CA TYR A 14 1.33 -6.03 23.19
C TYR A 14 1.11 -6.89 24.44
N ARG A 15 1.36 -6.32 25.62
CA ARG A 15 1.41 -7.07 26.89
C ARG A 15 2.49 -8.17 26.83
N GLU A 16 2.58 -9.03 27.85
CA GLU A 16 3.69 -9.98 27.98
C GLU A 16 3.82 -10.96 26.80
N THR A 17 2.71 -11.57 26.37
CA THR A 17 2.77 -12.69 25.41
C THR A 17 1.96 -12.47 24.14
N SER A 18 1.24 -11.34 24.04
CA SER A 18 0.36 -11.07 22.91
C SER A 18 0.99 -10.09 21.93
N ALA A 19 0.51 -10.10 20.70
CA ALA A 19 0.88 -9.12 19.69
C ALA A 19 -0.36 -8.31 19.29
N LEU A 20 -0.18 -7.02 19.07
CA LEU A 20 -1.15 -6.25 18.30
C LEU A 20 -0.82 -6.44 16.82
N VAL A 21 -1.84 -6.78 16.05
CA VAL A 21 -1.74 -6.97 14.61
C VAL A 21 -2.72 -6.07 13.87
N ASP A 22 -2.27 -5.54 12.75
CA ASP A 22 -3.11 -4.90 11.74
C ASP A 22 -3.17 -5.86 10.54
N LEU A 23 -4.38 -6.24 10.15
CA LEU A 23 -4.66 -7.19 9.08
C LEU A 23 -5.41 -6.49 7.96
N LEU A 24 -5.05 -6.76 6.72
CA LEU A 24 -5.89 -6.47 5.57
C LEU A 24 -6.77 -7.69 5.32
N THR A 25 -8.09 -7.52 5.34
CA THR A 25 -9.07 -8.60 5.17
C THR A 25 -9.92 -8.33 3.93
N LEU A 26 -10.41 -9.39 3.29
CA LEU A 26 -11.13 -9.30 2.02
C LEU A 26 -12.43 -8.48 2.13
N ASN A 27 -13.26 -8.80 3.12
CA ASN A 27 -14.62 -8.26 3.25
C ASN A 27 -14.75 -7.21 4.35
N HIS A 28 -13.77 -7.09 5.25
CA HIS A 28 -13.85 -6.18 6.40
C HIS A 28 -12.75 -5.11 6.38
N GLY A 29 -11.97 -5.00 5.30
CA GLY A 29 -10.91 -4.00 5.18
C GLY A 29 -9.81 -4.19 6.21
N ARG A 30 -9.31 -3.09 6.77
CA ARG A 30 -8.25 -3.14 7.79
C ARG A 30 -8.81 -3.45 9.17
N VAL A 31 -8.45 -4.60 9.73
CA VAL A 31 -8.87 -5.04 11.07
C VAL A 31 -7.69 -5.01 12.03
N ARG A 32 -7.89 -4.38 13.19
CA ARG A 32 -6.91 -4.37 14.28
C ARG A 32 -7.29 -5.38 15.36
N ALA A 33 -6.37 -6.28 15.69
CA ALA A 33 -6.66 -7.37 16.62
C ALA A 33 -5.50 -7.69 17.57
N VAL A 34 -5.82 -8.32 18.70
CA VAL A 34 -4.86 -8.95 19.60
C VAL A 34 -4.71 -10.42 19.23
N ALA A 35 -3.47 -10.83 18.96
CA ALA A 35 -3.08 -12.22 18.75
C ALA A 35 -2.38 -12.78 20.00
N HIS A 36 -3.04 -13.69 20.72
CA HIS A 36 -2.49 -14.33 21.90
C HIS A 36 -1.34 -15.28 21.53
N GLY A 37 -0.24 -15.23 22.30
CA GLY A 37 0.95 -16.01 22.00
C GLY A 37 1.76 -15.48 20.80
N GLY A 38 1.32 -14.41 20.13
CA GLY A 38 1.99 -13.83 18.96
C GLY A 38 3.42 -13.33 19.21
N GLN A 39 3.83 -13.18 20.47
CA GLN A 39 5.20 -12.81 20.86
C GLN A 39 6.05 -13.98 21.37
N ARG A 40 5.43 -15.08 21.85
CA ARG A 40 6.16 -16.20 22.44
C ARG A 40 7.11 -16.82 21.40
N PRO A 41 8.44 -16.83 21.65
CA PRO A 41 9.40 -17.50 20.77
C PRO A 41 8.99 -18.96 20.54
N GLY A 42 9.08 -19.43 19.29
CA GLY A 42 8.72 -20.81 18.91
C GLY A 42 7.22 -21.13 18.91
N SER A 43 6.33 -20.20 19.28
CA SER A 43 4.89 -20.48 19.23
C SER A 43 4.37 -20.62 17.80
N LYS A 44 3.44 -21.57 17.60
CA LYS A 44 2.71 -21.72 16.33
C LYS A 44 2.03 -20.41 15.91
N SER A 45 1.55 -19.62 16.87
CA SER A 45 0.95 -18.31 16.59
C SER A 45 1.94 -17.33 15.97
N ARG A 46 3.15 -17.21 16.52
CA ARG A 46 4.17 -16.30 16.00
C ARG A 46 4.68 -16.75 14.61
N GLN A 47 4.77 -18.06 14.39
CA GLN A 47 5.15 -18.64 13.11
C GLN A 47 4.10 -18.45 12.02
N ARG A 48 2.80 -18.45 12.36
CA ARG A 48 1.70 -18.18 11.42
C ARG A 48 1.57 -16.70 11.05
N LEU A 49 1.92 -15.79 11.97
CA LEU A 49 1.93 -14.33 11.75
C LEU A 49 3.17 -13.87 10.99
N GLN A 50 3.34 -14.32 9.76
CA GLN A 50 4.37 -13.81 8.86
C GLN A 50 3.75 -12.83 7.86
N PRO A 51 4.43 -11.70 7.57
CA PRO A 51 4.07 -10.85 6.45
C PRO A 51 4.08 -11.63 5.14
N PHE A 52 3.27 -11.19 4.17
CA PHE A 52 3.24 -11.72 2.80
C PHE A 52 2.80 -13.18 2.66
N THR A 53 2.30 -13.79 3.73
CA THR A 53 1.65 -15.11 3.73
C THR A 53 0.14 -14.91 3.78
N PRO A 54 -0.65 -15.53 2.88
CA PRO A 54 -2.09 -15.49 2.99
C PRO A 54 -2.58 -16.27 4.23
N LEU A 55 -3.56 -15.71 4.91
CA LEU A 55 -4.11 -16.21 6.16
C LEU A 55 -5.62 -16.42 6.04
N PHE A 56 -6.14 -17.35 6.83
CA PHE A 56 -7.53 -17.36 7.26
C PHE A 56 -7.60 -17.02 8.74
N VAL A 57 -8.41 -16.02 9.09
CA VAL A 57 -8.55 -15.55 10.47
C VAL A 57 -10.01 -15.52 10.88
N THR A 58 -10.26 -15.67 12.18
CA THR A 58 -11.53 -15.26 12.79
C THR A 58 -11.23 -14.40 14.00
N TRP A 59 -12.15 -13.51 14.34
CA TRP A 59 -12.03 -12.67 15.52
C TRP A 59 -13.36 -12.47 16.23
N GLN A 60 -13.26 -11.96 17.46
CA GLN A 60 -14.39 -11.58 18.30
C GLN A 60 -14.19 -10.15 18.83
N GLY A 61 -15.30 -9.49 19.16
CA GLY A 61 -15.35 -8.16 19.76
C GLY A 61 -16.10 -7.16 18.89
N SER A 62 -16.87 -6.27 19.53
CA SER A 62 -17.64 -5.21 18.88
C SER A 62 -16.91 -3.87 18.82
N ARG A 63 -15.83 -3.70 19.59
CA ARG A 63 -14.98 -2.49 19.58
C ARG A 63 -13.96 -2.56 18.44
N GLU A 64 -13.28 -1.44 18.16
CA GLU A 64 -12.23 -1.37 17.13
C GLU A 64 -11.09 -2.39 17.35
N LEU A 65 -10.71 -2.62 18.62
CA LEU A 65 -9.72 -3.62 18.96
C LEU A 65 -10.39 -5.00 19.12
N LYS A 66 -10.16 -5.89 18.16
CA LYS A 66 -10.66 -7.26 18.17
C LYS A 66 -9.72 -8.21 18.91
N ARG A 67 -10.19 -9.44 19.16
CA ARG A 67 -9.36 -10.57 19.60
C ARG A 67 -9.38 -11.66 18.55
N LEU A 68 -8.22 -12.07 18.03
CA LEU A 68 -8.14 -13.21 17.12
C LEU A 68 -8.50 -14.51 17.86
N THR A 69 -9.33 -15.33 17.23
CA THR A 69 -9.76 -16.65 17.72
C THR A 69 -9.29 -17.79 16.83
N LEU A 70 -9.16 -17.56 15.53
CA LEU A 70 -8.53 -18.49 14.58
C LEU A 70 -7.47 -17.75 13.80
N MET A 71 -6.41 -18.47 13.47
CA MET A 71 -5.40 -18.02 12.54
C MET A 71 -4.72 -19.22 11.91
N GLU A 72 -4.87 -19.36 10.60
CA GLU A 72 -4.25 -20.41 9.80
C GLU A 72 -3.55 -19.78 8.61
N SER A 73 -2.33 -20.21 8.32
CA SER A 73 -1.66 -19.84 7.08
C SER A 73 -2.10 -20.81 5.99
N ARG A 74 -2.61 -20.28 4.87
CA ARG A 74 -2.98 -21.09 3.70
C ARG A 74 -2.49 -20.41 2.44
N GLY A 75 -1.96 -21.20 1.52
CA GLY A 75 -1.38 -20.69 0.28
C GLY A 75 0.12 -20.45 0.39
N GLN A 76 0.69 -19.96 -0.71
CA GLN A 76 2.13 -19.76 -0.84
C GLN A 76 2.54 -18.39 -0.31
N THR A 77 3.56 -18.37 0.53
CA THR A 77 4.18 -17.12 0.98
C THR A 77 4.96 -16.50 -0.17
N ALA A 78 4.77 -15.20 -0.42
CA ALA A 78 5.62 -14.48 -1.36
C ALA A 78 7.05 -14.38 -0.81
N LEU A 79 8.00 -15.01 -1.49
CA LEU A 79 9.41 -15.00 -1.11
C LEU A 79 10.07 -13.72 -1.63
N LEU A 80 10.01 -12.66 -0.82
CA LEU A 80 10.53 -11.35 -1.20
C LEU A 80 11.94 -11.12 -0.65
N ALA A 81 12.82 -10.58 -1.49
CA ALA A 81 14.18 -10.18 -1.12
C ALA A 81 14.56 -8.86 -1.79
N GLY A 82 15.60 -8.20 -1.26
CA GLY A 82 16.14 -6.95 -1.83
C GLY A 82 15.07 -5.87 -2.00
N GLU A 83 15.00 -5.28 -3.19
CA GLU A 83 14.02 -4.24 -3.51
C GLU A 83 12.57 -4.72 -3.44
N GLY A 84 12.28 -5.97 -3.84
CA GLY A 84 10.93 -6.54 -3.74
C GLY A 84 10.43 -6.58 -2.30
N LEU A 85 11.30 -6.97 -1.37
CA LEU A 85 10.99 -6.95 0.07
C LEU A 85 10.68 -5.53 0.57
N LEU A 86 11.48 -4.54 0.17
CA LEU A 86 11.27 -3.15 0.56
C LEU A 86 9.98 -2.57 -0.03
N CYS A 87 9.62 -2.98 -1.25
CA CYS A 87 8.34 -2.61 -1.87
C CYS A 87 7.15 -3.21 -1.10
N GLY A 88 7.24 -4.48 -0.67
CA GLY A 88 6.21 -5.11 0.16
C GLY A 88 6.07 -4.45 1.53
N LEU A 89 7.20 -4.10 2.17
CA LEU A 89 7.19 -3.36 3.43
C LEU A 89 6.62 -1.94 3.28
N TYR A 90 6.89 -1.28 2.16
CA TYR A 90 6.28 0.01 1.84
C TYR A 90 4.76 -0.10 1.69
N ALA A 91 4.28 -1.11 0.96
CA ALA A 91 2.85 -1.36 0.80
C ALA A 91 2.16 -1.58 2.17
N ASN A 92 2.76 -2.43 3.02
CA ASN A 92 2.26 -2.66 4.38
C ASN A 92 2.22 -1.38 5.21
N GLU A 93 3.27 -0.57 5.13
CA GLU A 93 3.37 0.67 5.90
C GLU A 93 2.30 1.68 5.47
N ILE A 94 2.09 1.90 4.16
CA ILE A 94 1.08 2.86 3.69
C ILE A 94 -0.35 2.38 4.01
N ALA A 95 -0.67 1.09 3.87
CA ALA A 95 -1.98 0.57 4.30
C ALA A 95 -2.20 0.69 5.81
N THR A 96 -1.18 0.40 6.62
CA THR A 96 -1.25 0.51 8.09
C THR A 96 -1.40 1.95 8.55
N ARG A 97 -0.96 2.94 7.76
CA ARG A 97 -1.15 4.35 8.09
C ARG A 97 -2.47 4.90 7.57
N LEU A 98 -2.83 4.55 6.34
CA LEU A 98 -3.84 5.29 5.59
C LEU A 98 -5.23 4.64 5.60
N LEU A 99 -5.32 3.31 5.53
CA LEU A 99 -6.64 2.68 5.44
C LEU A 99 -7.46 2.93 6.72
N PRO A 100 -8.74 3.32 6.63
CA PRO A 100 -9.62 3.36 7.80
C PRO A 100 -9.78 1.96 8.42
N LEU A 101 -10.08 1.89 9.72
CA LEU A 101 -10.42 0.62 10.36
C LEU A 101 -11.79 0.16 9.88
N GLU A 102 -11.92 -1.12 9.60
CA GLU A 102 -13.19 -1.80 9.32
C GLU A 102 -13.99 -1.20 8.14
N LEU A 103 -13.32 -0.51 7.20
CA LEU A 103 -13.91 -0.04 5.94
C LEU A 103 -13.68 -1.11 4.85
N PRO A 104 -14.74 -1.80 4.38
CA PRO A 104 -14.59 -2.82 3.33
C PRO A 104 -14.00 -2.24 2.05
N SER A 105 -12.94 -2.87 1.55
CA SER A 105 -12.34 -2.55 0.25
C SER A 105 -11.78 -3.83 -0.39
N PRO A 106 -12.65 -4.61 -1.09
CA PRO A 106 -12.23 -5.84 -1.76
C PRO A 106 -11.14 -5.59 -2.80
N ASP A 107 -11.19 -4.45 -3.49
CA ASP A 107 -10.18 -4.06 -4.48
C ASP A 107 -8.80 -3.90 -3.83
N MET A 108 -8.73 -3.29 -2.64
CA MET A 108 -7.46 -3.21 -1.90
C MET A 108 -6.88 -4.60 -1.59
N PHE A 109 -7.72 -5.57 -1.26
CA PHE A 109 -7.27 -6.95 -1.05
C PHE A 109 -6.78 -7.60 -2.35
N ALA A 110 -7.51 -7.40 -3.46
CA ALA A 110 -7.14 -7.93 -4.77
C ALA A 110 -5.81 -7.32 -5.28
N PHE A 111 -5.67 -5.99 -5.24
CA PHE A 111 -4.45 -5.30 -5.65
C PHE A 111 -3.26 -5.60 -4.73
N TYR A 112 -3.49 -5.81 -3.43
CA TYR A 112 -2.43 -6.27 -2.53
C TYR A 112 -1.96 -7.69 -2.90
N THR A 113 -2.88 -8.58 -3.24
CA THR A 113 -2.55 -9.96 -3.68
C THR A 113 -1.74 -9.93 -4.97
N ALA A 114 -2.24 -9.22 -6.00
CA ALA A 114 -1.55 -9.04 -7.28
C ALA A 114 -0.18 -8.36 -7.12
N LEU A 115 -0.06 -7.41 -6.17
CA LEU A 115 1.22 -6.81 -5.83
C LEU A 115 2.21 -7.88 -5.34
N LEU A 116 1.82 -8.70 -4.37
CA LEU A 116 2.72 -9.73 -3.82
C LEU A 116 3.17 -10.75 -4.87
N GLU A 117 2.33 -11.06 -5.85
CA GLU A 117 2.67 -11.93 -6.99
C GLU A 117 3.67 -11.28 -7.95
N ALA A 118 3.56 -9.97 -8.19
CA ALA A 118 4.44 -9.22 -9.08
C ALA A 118 5.79 -8.85 -8.46
N LEU A 119 5.86 -8.69 -7.13
CA LEU A 119 7.07 -8.19 -6.44
C LEU A 119 8.34 -9.04 -6.63
N PRO A 120 8.29 -10.38 -6.79
CA PRO A 120 9.46 -11.16 -7.18
C PRO A 120 10.08 -10.70 -8.50
N MET A 121 9.26 -10.27 -9.49
CA MET A 121 9.70 -9.91 -10.84
C MET A 121 10.11 -8.43 -10.95
N PRO A 122 11.40 -8.09 -11.17
CA PRO A 122 11.87 -6.69 -11.19
C PRO A 122 11.13 -5.77 -12.16
N SER A 123 10.78 -6.27 -13.35
CA SER A 123 10.10 -5.51 -14.40
C SER A 123 8.66 -5.11 -14.02
N GLU A 124 8.00 -5.84 -13.13
CA GLU A 124 6.59 -5.63 -12.80
C GLU A 124 6.37 -4.80 -11.53
N ARG A 125 7.35 -4.80 -10.61
CA ARG A 125 7.27 -4.15 -9.28
C ARG A 125 6.73 -2.73 -9.33
N ALA A 126 7.27 -1.92 -10.26
CA ALA A 126 6.96 -0.50 -10.31
C ALA A 126 5.48 -0.27 -10.64
N LEU A 127 4.97 -0.93 -11.68
CA LEU A 127 3.58 -0.82 -12.11
C LEU A 127 2.61 -1.40 -11.08
N ALA A 128 2.93 -2.58 -10.53
CA ALA A 128 2.12 -3.20 -9.49
C ALA A 128 1.98 -2.29 -8.26
N LEU A 129 3.07 -1.63 -7.84
CA LEU A 129 3.01 -0.62 -6.78
C LEU A 129 2.13 0.58 -7.14
N ARG A 130 2.19 1.09 -8.37
CA ARG A 130 1.34 2.23 -8.78
C ARG A 130 -0.14 1.86 -8.75
N ARG A 131 -0.49 0.65 -9.19
CA ARG A 131 -1.88 0.12 -9.13
C ARG A 131 -2.36 -0.03 -7.69
N TYR A 132 -1.53 -0.57 -6.81
CA TYR A 132 -1.83 -0.67 -5.39
C TYR A 132 -2.02 0.71 -4.72
N GLU A 133 -1.14 1.67 -5.00
CA GLU A 133 -1.26 3.03 -4.48
C GLU A 133 -2.52 3.74 -4.99
N TRP A 134 -2.90 3.51 -6.25
CA TRP A 134 -4.13 4.06 -6.82
C TRP A 134 -5.37 3.48 -6.13
N ALA A 135 -5.46 2.16 -5.96
CA ALA A 135 -6.55 1.53 -5.22
C ALA A 135 -6.67 2.07 -3.77
N LEU A 136 -5.53 2.40 -3.17
CA LEU A 136 -5.50 3.02 -1.86
C LEU A 136 -6.05 4.44 -1.90
N LEU A 137 -5.70 5.25 -2.91
CA LEU A 137 -6.28 6.57 -3.13
C LEU A 137 -7.79 6.51 -3.44
N GLU A 138 -8.26 5.51 -4.18
CA GLU A 138 -9.69 5.26 -4.41
C GLU A 138 -10.44 4.99 -3.11
N THR A 139 -9.88 4.14 -2.25
CA THR A 139 -10.46 3.83 -0.93
C THR A 139 -10.52 5.07 -0.02
N LEU A 140 -9.61 6.03 -0.23
CA LEU A 140 -9.58 7.32 0.48
C LEU A 140 -10.42 8.40 -0.20
N GLU A 141 -11.06 8.10 -1.32
CA GLU A 141 -11.75 9.07 -2.18
C GLU A 141 -10.86 10.25 -2.59
N ALA A 142 -9.56 9.97 -2.79
CA ALA A 142 -8.49 10.95 -2.94
C ALA A 142 -7.73 10.82 -4.27
N THR A 143 -8.31 10.17 -5.27
CA THR A 143 -7.70 10.07 -6.59
C THR A 143 -7.46 11.44 -7.24
N PRO A 144 -6.36 11.61 -7.99
CA PRO A 144 -6.13 12.79 -8.81
C PRO A 144 -7.25 13.00 -9.83
N GLN A 145 -7.66 14.25 -9.98
CA GLN A 145 -8.52 14.72 -11.05
C GLN A 145 -7.60 15.28 -12.15
N PHE A 146 -7.66 14.70 -13.36
CA PHE A 146 -6.82 15.11 -14.48
C PHE A 146 -7.39 16.34 -15.21
N THR A 147 -7.69 17.36 -14.42
CA THR A 147 -8.30 18.64 -14.83
C THR A 147 -7.54 19.81 -14.21
N THR A 148 -7.84 21.03 -14.65
CA THR A 148 -7.51 22.23 -13.88
C THR A 148 -8.44 22.36 -12.66
N PRO A 149 -8.11 23.19 -11.65
CA PRO A 149 -8.95 23.34 -10.45
C PRO A 149 -10.40 23.76 -10.70
N ASP A 150 -10.65 24.47 -11.80
CA ASP A 150 -11.97 24.90 -12.28
C ASP A 150 -12.66 23.85 -13.17
N GLY A 151 -12.08 22.66 -13.34
CA GLY A 151 -12.64 21.56 -14.12
C GLY A 151 -12.30 21.60 -15.62
N GLY A 152 -11.42 22.50 -16.03
CA GLY A 152 -10.97 22.63 -17.42
C GLY A 152 -10.06 21.48 -17.86
N VAL A 153 -10.00 21.29 -19.18
CA VAL A 153 -9.13 20.29 -19.81
C VAL A 153 -7.68 20.74 -19.76
N LEU A 154 -6.77 19.81 -19.46
CA LEU A 154 -5.33 20.08 -19.49
C LEU A 154 -4.83 20.22 -20.93
N ASP A 155 -4.26 21.39 -21.25
CA ASP A 155 -3.52 21.60 -22.49
C ASP A 155 -2.32 20.64 -22.58
N PRO A 156 -2.22 19.79 -23.61
CA PRO A 156 -1.14 18.82 -23.77
C PRO A 156 0.28 19.43 -23.89
N GLN A 157 0.39 20.71 -24.25
CA GLN A 157 1.67 21.41 -24.45
C GLN A 157 2.18 22.12 -23.20
N LEU A 158 1.30 22.38 -22.23
CA LEU A 158 1.68 23.01 -20.97
C LEU A 158 2.20 21.98 -19.96
N ARG A 159 2.89 22.48 -18.93
CA ARG A 159 3.35 21.67 -17.80
C ARG A 159 2.53 21.98 -16.55
N TYR A 160 2.32 20.96 -15.74
CA TYR A 160 1.51 21.05 -14.55
C TYR A 160 2.17 20.40 -13.34
N ARG A 161 1.83 20.94 -12.17
CA ARG A 161 2.08 20.30 -10.88
C ARG A 161 0.74 19.91 -10.25
N PHE A 162 0.75 18.81 -9.51
CA PHE A 162 -0.41 18.39 -8.73
C PHE A 162 -0.65 19.37 -7.59
N ASP A 163 -1.89 19.84 -7.46
CA ASP A 163 -2.36 20.61 -6.33
C ASP A 163 -3.17 19.72 -5.39
N ALA A 164 -2.63 19.48 -4.20
CA ALA A 164 -3.25 18.60 -3.21
C ALA A 164 -4.59 19.15 -2.68
N SER A 165 -4.79 20.47 -2.70
CA SER A 165 -6.00 21.08 -2.12
C SER A 165 -7.24 20.81 -2.97
N THR A 166 -7.07 20.84 -4.29
CA THR A 166 -8.13 20.60 -5.28
C THR A 166 -8.11 19.19 -5.86
N ARG A 167 -7.01 18.45 -5.63
CA ARG A 167 -6.64 17.19 -6.31
C ARG A 167 -6.48 17.32 -7.82
N ALA A 168 -6.38 18.55 -8.31
CA ALA A 168 -6.28 18.87 -9.73
C ALA A 168 -4.83 19.24 -10.11
N PHE A 169 -4.64 19.70 -11.34
CA PHE A 169 -3.33 20.07 -11.88
C PHE A 169 -3.31 21.57 -12.21
N ILE A 170 -2.33 22.28 -11.67
CA ILE A 170 -2.12 23.72 -11.93
C ILE A 170 -0.91 23.92 -12.84
N ALA A 171 -1.06 24.82 -13.81
CA ALA A 171 0.03 25.17 -14.72
C ALA A 171 1.26 25.67 -13.94
N ALA A 172 2.44 25.24 -14.38
CA ALA A 172 3.70 25.59 -13.74
C ALA A 172 4.85 25.52 -14.75
N GLU A 173 5.93 26.27 -14.51
CA GLU A 173 7.14 26.21 -15.34
C GLU A 173 7.82 24.82 -15.31
N ARG A 174 7.65 24.10 -14.20
CA ARG A 174 8.20 22.76 -13.97
C ARG A 174 7.08 21.81 -13.54
N GLY A 175 7.17 20.55 -13.96
CA GLY A 175 6.13 19.57 -13.69
C GLY A 175 6.03 18.51 -14.78
N LEU A 176 4.89 17.85 -14.89
CA LEU A 176 4.59 16.89 -15.96
C LEU A 176 3.88 17.63 -17.09
N ASP A 177 4.21 17.32 -18.34
CA ASP A 177 3.45 17.85 -19.48
C ASP A 177 2.03 17.27 -19.51
N GLY A 178 1.07 18.06 -20.00
CA GLY A 178 -0.33 17.68 -20.08
C GLY A 178 -0.57 16.43 -20.92
N ARG A 179 0.25 16.18 -21.95
CA ARG A 179 0.17 14.96 -22.76
C ARG A 179 0.43 13.71 -21.92
N THR A 180 1.48 13.73 -21.11
CA THR A 180 1.80 12.63 -20.19
C THR A 180 0.68 12.42 -19.16
N LEU A 181 0.12 13.50 -18.61
CA LEU A 181 -1.01 13.42 -17.69
C LEU A 181 -2.25 12.78 -18.33
N ARG A 182 -2.55 13.12 -19.58
CA ARG A 182 -3.63 12.50 -20.35
C ARG A 182 -3.41 11.01 -20.60
N TYR A 183 -2.17 10.58 -20.85
CA TYR A 183 -1.87 9.14 -20.96
C TYR A 183 -2.07 8.41 -19.63
N ILE A 184 -1.73 9.05 -18.51
CA ILE A 184 -2.00 8.47 -17.19
C ILE A 184 -3.51 8.35 -16.95
N GLU A 185 -4.29 9.38 -17.28
CA GLU A 185 -5.75 9.39 -17.14
C GLU A 185 -6.42 8.24 -17.91
N GLN A 186 -5.90 7.89 -19.09
CA GLN A 186 -6.44 6.80 -19.92
C GLN A 186 -6.30 5.40 -19.32
N GLY A 187 -5.48 5.22 -18.28
CA GLY A 187 -5.35 3.95 -17.55
C GLY A 187 -4.41 2.92 -18.20
N ASP A 188 -3.89 3.15 -19.41
CA ASP A 188 -2.85 2.28 -19.99
C ASP A 188 -1.46 2.63 -19.48
N TRP A 189 -1.17 2.13 -18.28
CA TRP A 189 0.09 2.37 -17.58
C TRP A 189 1.20 1.40 -17.98
N GLN A 190 0.97 0.53 -18.98
CA GLN A 190 1.98 -0.39 -19.48
C GLN A 190 2.93 0.26 -20.48
N HIS A 191 2.58 1.44 -21.01
CA HIS A 191 3.44 2.19 -21.92
C HIS A 191 4.80 2.54 -21.32
N GLU A 192 5.85 2.24 -22.08
CA GLU A 192 7.23 2.60 -21.73
C GLU A 192 7.36 4.13 -21.55
N GLY A 193 8.07 4.54 -20.50
CA GLY A 193 8.31 5.95 -20.18
C GLY A 193 7.33 6.56 -19.17
N LEU A 194 6.13 5.99 -18.96
CA LEU A 194 5.16 6.54 -17.98
C LEU A 194 5.57 6.31 -16.51
N GLY A 195 6.45 5.34 -16.23
CA GLY A 195 6.77 4.92 -14.86
C GLY A 195 7.21 6.05 -13.93
N ASN A 196 8.05 6.97 -14.40
CA ASN A 196 8.51 8.10 -13.60
C ASN A 196 7.39 9.13 -13.35
N ALA A 197 6.55 9.38 -14.35
CA ALA A 197 5.43 10.30 -14.25
C ALA A 197 4.36 9.75 -13.29
N LEU A 198 3.96 8.48 -13.45
CA LEU A 198 3.06 7.78 -12.52
C LEU A 198 3.58 7.83 -11.09
N LYS A 199 4.87 7.54 -10.90
CA LYS A 199 5.50 7.61 -9.58
C LYS A 199 5.43 9.01 -8.97
N ALA A 200 5.61 10.06 -9.77
CA ALA A 200 5.49 11.43 -9.31
C ALA A 200 4.05 11.77 -8.92
N VAL A 201 3.06 11.39 -9.73
CA VAL A 201 1.63 11.60 -9.46
C VAL A 201 1.21 10.88 -8.17
N MET A 202 1.46 9.56 -8.05
CA MET A 202 1.05 8.81 -6.85
C MET A 202 1.71 9.37 -5.58
N ARG A 203 2.98 9.77 -5.67
CA ARG A 203 3.69 10.37 -4.52
C ARG A 203 3.06 11.71 -4.12
N ALA A 204 2.74 12.56 -5.09
CA ALA A 204 2.13 13.85 -4.81
C ALA A 204 0.71 13.68 -4.23
N ALA A 205 -0.05 12.71 -4.75
CA ALA A 205 -1.41 12.40 -4.28
C ALA A 205 -1.42 11.78 -2.88
N LEU A 206 -0.49 10.88 -2.55
CA LEU A 206 -0.43 10.24 -1.22
C LEU A 206 0.16 11.14 -0.13
N ALA A 207 1.01 12.11 -0.48
CA ALA A 207 1.76 12.90 0.49
C ALA A 207 0.89 13.63 1.53
N PRO A 208 -0.24 14.27 1.18
CA PRO A 208 -1.11 14.94 2.15
C PRO A 208 -1.68 13.99 3.22
N HIS A 209 -1.93 12.73 2.85
CA HIS A 209 -2.53 11.73 3.74
C HIS A 209 -1.53 11.09 4.69
N LEU A 210 -0.24 11.04 4.30
CA LEU A 210 0.82 10.43 5.10
C LEU A 210 1.31 11.30 6.26
N GLY A 211 0.97 12.59 6.25
CA GLY A 211 1.40 13.57 7.25
C GLY A 211 2.91 13.83 7.22
N SER A 212 3.44 14.35 8.33
CA SER A 212 4.85 14.75 8.45
C SER A 212 5.81 13.60 8.79
N THR A 213 5.30 12.43 9.17
CA THR A 213 6.13 11.31 9.62
C THR A 213 6.71 10.58 8.41
N VAL A 214 8.05 10.55 8.31
CA VAL A 214 8.74 9.85 7.22
C VAL A 214 8.38 8.35 7.21
N LEU A 215 8.25 7.79 6.00
CA LEU A 215 8.05 6.36 5.81
C LEU A 215 9.35 5.60 6.09
N ARG A 216 9.32 4.67 7.04
CA ARG A 216 10.50 3.88 7.41
C ARG A 216 10.96 2.98 6.26
N SER A 217 10.02 2.42 5.51
CA SER A 217 10.30 1.65 4.29
C SER A 217 11.09 2.47 3.26
N ARG A 218 10.82 3.79 3.16
CA ARG A 218 11.52 4.69 2.24
C ARG A 218 12.94 4.97 2.70
N GLU A 219 13.18 5.12 4.00
CA GLU A 219 14.55 5.23 4.55
C GLU A 219 15.36 3.98 4.20
N LEU A 220 14.79 2.79 4.41
CA LEU A 220 15.44 1.52 4.07
C LEU A 220 15.76 1.40 2.58
N MET A 221 14.87 1.87 1.70
CA MET A 221 15.12 1.92 0.24
C MET A 221 16.29 2.83 -0.11
N LEU A 222 16.36 4.02 0.49
CA LEU A 222 17.46 4.96 0.27
C LEU A 222 18.78 4.38 0.77
N ASP A 223 18.79 3.74 1.93
CA ASP A 223 19.98 3.09 2.47
C ASP A 223 20.45 1.92 1.61
N LEU A 224 19.53 1.11 1.09
CA LEU A 224 19.88 0.04 0.15
C LEU A 224 20.48 0.61 -1.14
N ALA A 225 19.87 1.66 -1.70
CA ALA A 225 20.38 2.32 -2.89
C ALA A 225 21.79 2.90 -2.66
N ARG A 226 22.04 3.55 -1.52
CA ARG A 226 23.38 4.06 -1.16
C ARG A 226 24.43 2.94 -1.08
N ARG A 227 24.07 1.78 -0.52
CA ARG A 227 24.97 0.62 -0.43
C ARG A 227 25.32 0.03 -1.79
N ARG A 228 24.38 0.04 -2.75
CA ARG A 228 24.64 -0.42 -4.14
C ARG A 228 25.58 0.51 -4.93
N HIS A 229 25.68 1.77 -4.53
CA HIS A 229 26.52 2.78 -5.19
C HIS A 229 27.83 3.06 -4.44
N ARG A 230 28.13 2.32 -3.37
CA ARG A 230 29.48 2.35 -2.78
C ARG A 230 30.41 1.50 -3.65
N PRO A 231 31.54 2.07 -4.12
CA PRO A 231 32.53 1.33 -4.90
C PRO A 231 33.18 0.23 -4.07
#